data_AF-A0A927ZJR0-F1
#
_entry.id   AF-A0A927ZJR0-F1
#
_cell.length_a   1.000
_cell.length_b   1.000
_cell.length_c   1.000
_cell.angle_alpha   90.00
_cell.angle_beta   90.00
_cell.angle_gamma   90.00
#
_symmetry.space_group_name_H-M   'P 1'
#
loop_
_entity.id
_entity.type
_entity.pdbx_description
1 polymer ?
#
loop_
_entity_poly.entity_id
_entity_poly.type
_entity_poly.pdbx_seq_one_letter_code
_entity_poly.pdbx_strand_id
1 'polypeptide(L)'
;MKLSDRLALLASLVPQGSVAADVGTDHGFLPIYLRQTGICPKVILSDVNPGPLEKARENIARLAPELPAESWDIRLGSGLETLKTGEADTVIIAGMGGRLIRSLLEEEPKKTAAVKRFLLQPRSSAGELRQWLLERGFTIEEDILVEEREFLCQVMAVVPPALERGDFPERKAGRPQYSALAWGNLGWEISPLWFRRKDPLLAEFLQRKLQKQEEITEAIRTKGGEEQGKALRQAEGKLRTLNVLLQKAETLLAKESAKKQNVGPNDGGKKEKEQHMAMDFKEFIQLLNNIAPKEMAEDWDNSGMQINMGAPEVRKVLVALEITGDVIEEATELGVDMIVTHHPLLFNPLKKITGRTVIGDHIIKLIRRNISVYSSHTNFDKVFGGNNDYMAELLGLSRVRRLLSDFNVDEEEVIGRQGELPKTVTLEEFVNKVKRVLNLKTIKVIGDLERPVKSVGLCTGSGGAYIEAARRNGCDVFLTGEVRYHEGIKAKETNMAVIDAGHFGTEWIFVENFARRLEDLVEGKVEVFASKVKVDPFDEVL
;
A
#
# COMPACT_ATOMS: atom_id res chain seq x y z
N MET A 1 1.71 16.08 -35.14
CA MET A 1 1.23 17.21 -34.33
C MET A 1 1.84 17.17 -32.93
N LYS A 2 1.94 18.29 -32.20
CA LYS A 2 2.29 18.28 -30.76
C LYS A 2 1.00 18.23 -29.93
N LEU A 3 0.89 17.23 -29.05
CA LEU A 3 -0.21 17.14 -28.10
C LEU A 3 0.03 18.06 -26.89
N SER A 4 -1.04 18.41 -26.17
CA SER A 4 -0.90 18.98 -24.83
C SER A 4 -0.34 17.92 -23.88
N ASP A 5 0.27 18.32 -22.75
CA ASP A 5 0.92 17.38 -21.84
C ASP A 5 -0.06 16.33 -21.29
N ARG A 6 -1.31 16.71 -21.03
CA ARG A 6 -2.38 15.77 -20.66
C ARG A 6 -2.68 14.74 -21.74
N LEU A 7 -2.83 15.17 -23.00
CA LEU A 7 -3.12 14.26 -24.11
C LEU A 7 -1.90 13.39 -24.44
N ALA A 8 -0.69 13.93 -24.31
CA ALA A 8 0.55 13.18 -24.50
C ALA A 8 0.70 12.08 -23.44
N LEU A 9 0.35 12.36 -22.17
CA LEU A 9 0.32 11.36 -21.10
C LEU A 9 -0.73 10.28 -21.38
N LEU A 10 -1.94 10.65 -21.80
CA LEU A 10 -2.95 9.66 -22.19
C LEU A 10 -2.45 8.78 -23.33
N ALA A 11 -1.83 9.36 -24.36
CA ALA A 11 -1.27 8.61 -25.48
C ALA A 11 -0.16 7.64 -25.05
N SER A 12 0.71 8.02 -24.11
CA SER A 12 1.81 7.17 -23.64
C SER A 12 1.35 5.96 -22.82
N LEU A 13 0.14 6.02 -22.25
CA LEU A 13 -0.46 4.91 -21.49
C LEU A 13 -1.26 3.94 -22.36
N VAL A 14 -1.49 4.26 -23.64
CA VAL A 14 -2.16 3.37 -24.60
C VAL A 14 -1.19 2.27 -25.04
N PRO A 15 -1.52 0.97 -24.85
CA PRO A 15 -0.66 -0.11 -25.30
C PRO A 15 -0.50 -0.11 -26.83
N GLN A 16 0.74 -0.27 -27.29
CA GLN A 16 1.06 -0.42 -28.71
C GLN A 16 0.29 -1.59 -29.33
N GLY A 17 -0.32 -1.36 -30.49
CA GLY A 17 -1.10 -2.36 -31.23
C GLY A 17 -2.55 -2.52 -30.76
N SER A 18 -2.99 -1.80 -29.73
CA SER A 18 -4.37 -1.87 -29.23
C SER A 18 -5.38 -1.18 -30.15
N VAL A 19 -6.60 -1.72 -30.22
CA VAL A 19 -7.74 -0.95 -30.74
C VAL A 19 -8.22 0.00 -29.65
N ALA A 20 -8.12 1.31 -29.89
CA ALA A 20 -8.52 2.33 -28.93
C ALA A 20 -9.89 2.94 -29.26
N ALA A 21 -10.63 3.37 -28.24
CA ALA A 21 -11.81 4.23 -28.40
C ALA A 21 -11.66 5.49 -27.55
N ASP A 22 -11.79 6.66 -28.17
CA ASP A 22 -11.81 7.96 -27.51
C ASP A 22 -13.25 8.45 -27.36
N VAL A 23 -13.79 8.30 -26.15
CA VAL A 23 -15.19 8.60 -25.81
C VAL A 23 -15.28 10.00 -25.23
N GLY A 24 -16.03 10.87 -25.92
CA GLY A 24 -16.07 12.31 -25.66
C GLY A 24 -14.89 13.05 -26.30
N THR A 25 -14.59 12.71 -27.56
CA THR A 25 -13.34 13.10 -28.25
C THR A 25 -13.09 14.60 -28.39
N ASP A 26 -14.13 15.44 -28.26
CA ASP A 26 -14.13 16.91 -28.40
C ASP A 26 -13.53 17.44 -29.73
N HIS A 27 -12.20 17.36 -29.89
CA HIS A 27 -11.46 17.87 -31.06
C HIS A 27 -10.74 16.79 -31.86
N GLY A 28 -10.73 15.53 -31.42
CA GLY A 28 -10.11 14.42 -32.16
C GLY A 28 -8.58 14.37 -32.12
N PHE A 29 -7.92 15.23 -31.33
CA PHE A 29 -6.45 15.33 -31.34
C PHE A 29 -5.73 14.08 -30.87
N LEU A 30 -6.20 13.45 -29.78
CA LEU A 30 -5.64 12.22 -29.27
C LEU A 30 -5.77 11.04 -30.26
N PRO A 31 -6.98 10.73 -30.80
CA PRO A 31 -7.13 9.64 -31.75
C PRO A 31 -6.37 9.88 -33.05
N ILE A 32 -6.28 11.14 -33.52
CA ILE A 32 -5.42 11.49 -34.67
C ILE A 32 -3.97 11.09 -34.38
N TYR A 33 -3.44 11.52 -33.24
CA TYR A 33 -2.06 11.23 -32.86
C TYR A 33 -1.78 9.73 -32.73
N LEU A 34 -2.67 8.98 -32.05
CA LEU A 34 -2.52 7.53 -31.86
C LEU A 34 -2.45 6.77 -33.19
N ARG A 35 -3.23 7.21 -34.19
CA ARG A 35 -3.24 6.58 -35.52
C ARG A 35 -1.99 6.96 -36.33
N GLN A 36 -1.62 8.24 -36.36
CA GLN A 36 -0.47 8.73 -37.15
C GLN A 36 0.87 8.21 -36.65
N THR A 37 1.02 8.07 -35.33
CA THR A 37 2.24 7.53 -34.72
C THR A 37 2.30 6.00 -34.77
N GLY A 38 1.25 5.35 -35.29
CA GLY A 38 1.17 3.91 -35.40
C GLY A 38 0.96 3.19 -34.06
N ILE A 39 0.66 3.92 -32.96
CA ILE A 39 0.37 3.31 -31.66
C ILE A 39 -0.85 2.40 -31.76
N CYS A 40 -1.90 2.87 -32.43
CA CYS A 40 -3.12 2.11 -32.64
C CYS A 40 -3.33 1.82 -34.14
N PRO A 41 -3.55 0.55 -34.54
CA PRO A 41 -3.95 0.22 -35.90
C PRO A 41 -5.36 0.70 -36.24
N LYS A 42 -6.22 0.86 -35.22
CA LYS A 42 -7.59 1.38 -35.35
C LYS A 42 -7.93 2.24 -34.13
N VAL A 43 -8.60 3.37 -34.36
CA VAL A 43 -9.14 4.21 -33.29
C VAL A 43 -10.60 4.56 -33.60
N ILE A 44 -11.47 4.40 -32.61
CA ILE A 44 -12.88 4.79 -32.65
C ILE A 44 -13.01 6.14 -31.95
N LEU A 45 -13.72 7.08 -32.54
CA LEU A 45 -13.99 8.39 -31.96
C LEU A 45 -15.48 8.50 -31.72
N SER A 46 -15.90 8.84 -30.50
CA SER A 46 -17.31 9.11 -30.23
C SER A 46 -17.54 10.35 -29.40
N ASP A 47 -18.70 10.95 -29.62
CA ASP A 47 -19.23 12.04 -28.81
C ASP A 47 -20.75 12.01 -28.90
N VAL A 48 -21.41 12.49 -27.84
CA VAL A 48 -22.87 12.62 -27.81
C VAL A 48 -23.35 13.80 -28.67
N ASN A 49 -22.46 14.78 -28.89
CA ASN A 49 -22.77 15.98 -29.65
C ASN A 49 -22.17 15.90 -31.07
N PRO A 50 -22.93 16.29 -32.11
CA PRO A 50 -22.42 16.29 -33.48
C PRO A 50 -21.33 17.35 -33.71
N GLY A 51 -21.38 18.48 -32.98
CA GLY A 51 -20.42 19.57 -33.14
C GLY A 51 -18.95 19.18 -32.90
N PRO A 52 -18.61 18.56 -31.75
CA PRO A 52 -17.32 17.91 -31.52
C PRO A 52 -16.85 16.98 -32.64
N LEU A 53 -17.74 16.12 -33.14
CA LEU A 53 -17.40 15.19 -34.21
C LEU A 53 -17.08 15.91 -35.52
N GLU A 54 -17.77 17.00 -35.83
CA GLU A 54 -17.45 17.82 -36.99
C GLU A 54 -16.07 18.46 -36.86
N LYS A 55 -15.75 19.05 -35.69
CA LYS A 55 -14.41 19.57 -35.40
C LYS A 55 -13.34 18.48 -35.51
N ALA A 56 -13.63 17.26 -35.05
CA ALA A 56 -12.72 16.13 -35.20
C ALA A 56 -12.48 15.79 -36.69
N ARG A 57 -13.52 15.81 -37.53
CA ARG A 57 -13.38 15.61 -39.00
C ARG A 57 -12.54 16.69 -39.64
N GLU A 58 -12.79 17.96 -39.32
CA GLU A 58 -11.98 19.10 -39.81
C GLU A 58 -10.51 18.94 -39.41
N ASN A 59 -10.24 18.55 -38.16
CA ASN A 59 -8.89 18.32 -37.67
C ASN A 59 -8.23 17.11 -38.33
N ILE A 60 -8.96 16.01 -38.57
CA ILE A 60 -8.46 14.84 -39.31
C ILE A 60 -8.03 15.27 -40.72
N ALA A 61 -8.90 15.96 -41.46
CA ALA A 61 -8.60 16.40 -42.82
C ALA A 61 -7.36 17.32 -42.88
N ARG A 62 -7.19 18.15 -41.85
CA ARG A 62 -6.07 19.09 -41.75
C ARG A 62 -4.77 18.45 -41.29
N LEU A 63 -4.82 17.51 -40.35
CA LEU A 63 -3.64 16.99 -39.65
C LEU A 63 -3.18 15.62 -40.14
N ALA A 64 -4.07 14.82 -40.72
CA ALA A 64 -3.80 13.48 -41.25
C ALA A 64 -4.34 13.29 -42.69
N PRO A 65 -4.02 14.20 -43.64
CA PRO A 65 -4.53 14.12 -45.02
C PRO A 65 -4.09 12.86 -45.78
N GLU A 66 -3.05 12.19 -45.31
CA GLU A 66 -2.52 10.94 -45.88
C GLU A 66 -3.39 9.70 -45.60
N LEU A 67 -4.31 9.77 -44.62
CA LEU A 67 -5.23 8.69 -44.28
C LEU A 67 -6.62 8.95 -44.86
N PRO A 68 -7.24 8.00 -45.59
CA PRO A 68 -8.59 8.16 -46.13
C PRO A 68 -9.61 8.45 -45.03
N ALA A 69 -10.63 9.27 -45.31
CA ALA A 69 -11.66 9.65 -44.33
C ALA A 69 -12.41 8.41 -43.77
N GLU A 70 -12.54 7.38 -44.59
CA GLU A 70 -13.21 6.11 -44.39
C GLU A 70 -12.42 5.20 -43.42
N SER A 71 -11.13 5.51 -43.21
CA SER A 71 -10.29 4.81 -42.25
C SER A 71 -10.53 5.26 -40.80
N TRP A 72 -11.33 6.31 -40.59
CA TRP A 72 -11.71 6.85 -39.29
C TRP A 72 -13.10 6.40 -38.88
N ASP A 73 -13.20 5.72 -37.73
CA ASP A 73 -14.44 5.19 -37.20
C ASP A 73 -15.07 6.21 -36.23
N ILE A 74 -15.88 7.12 -36.77
CA ILE A 74 -16.47 8.25 -36.02
C ILE A 74 -17.96 7.99 -35.77
N ARG A 75 -18.38 8.01 -34.50
CA ARG A 75 -19.73 7.61 -34.08
C ARG A 75 -20.40 8.68 -33.21
N LEU A 76 -21.67 8.97 -33.50
CA LEU A 76 -22.52 9.81 -32.68
C LEU A 76 -23.24 8.95 -31.65
N GLY A 77 -23.11 9.27 -30.36
CA GLY A 77 -23.81 8.60 -29.27
C GLY A 77 -23.12 8.77 -27.91
N SER A 78 -23.78 8.28 -26.86
CA SER A 78 -23.38 8.41 -25.46
C SER A 78 -22.48 7.26 -25.01
N GLY A 79 -21.31 7.59 -24.46
CA GLY A 79 -20.50 6.62 -23.72
C GLY A 79 -20.14 5.35 -24.51
N LEU A 80 -20.24 4.22 -23.81
CA LEU A 80 -19.96 2.89 -24.34
C LEU A 80 -21.11 2.33 -25.21
N GLU A 81 -22.26 3.01 -25.28
CA GLU A 81 -23.36 2.58 -26.14
C GLU A 81 -22.90 2.49 -27.61
N THR A 82 -21.98 3.39 -27.97
CA THR A 82 -21.37 3.52 -29.29
C THR A 82 -20.47 2.36 -29.68
N LEU A 83 -20.14 1.44 -28.76
CA LEU A 83 -19.23 0.32 -28.98
C LEU A 83 -19.97 -1.02 -28.98
N LYS A 84 -19.47 -1.98 -29.76
CA LYS A 84 -19.82 -3.40 -29.60
C LYS A 84 -18.99 -4.01 -28.46
N THR A 85 -19.50 -5.06 -27.83
CA THR A 85 -18.77 -5.78 -26.77
C THR A 85 -17.43 -6.33 -27.31
N GLY A 86 -16.33 -5.99 -26.65
CA GLY A 86 -14.97 -6.42 -27.03
C GLY A 86 -14.40 -5.72 -28.27
N GLU A 87 -15.03 -4.65 -28.76
CA GLU A 87 -14.58 -3.95 -29.97
C GLU A 87 -13.33 -3.10 -29.76
N ALA A 88 -13.16 -2.54 -28.57
CA ALA A 88 -11.99 -1.76 -28.18
C ALA A 88 -11.25 -2.45 -27.04
N ASP A 89 -9.93 -2.59 -27.19
CA ASP A 89 -9.05 -3.08 -26.13
C ASP A 89 -8.85 -2.00 -25.05
N THR A 90 -8.66 -0.75 -25.49
CA THR A 90 -8.43 0.41 -24.62
C THR A 90 -9.51 1.46 -24.84
N VAL A 91 -10.17 1.91 -23.77
CA VAL A 91 -11.18 2.98 -23.84
C VAL A 91 -10.69 4.20 -23.04
N ILE A 92 -10.72 5.36 -23.67
CA ILE A 92 -10.27 6.63 -23.11
C ILE A 92 -11.50 7.48 -22.84
N ILE A 93 -11.65 7.95 -21.60
CA ILE A 93 -12.71 8.88 -21.19
C ILE A 93 -12.04 10.04 -20.46
N ALA A 94 -11.76 11.11 -21.19
CA ALA A 94 -10.99 12.25 -20.69
C ALA A 94 -11.78 13.55 -20.74
N GLY A 95 -11.64 14.38 -19.72
CA GLY A 95 -12.28 15.69 -19.66
C GLY A 95 -13.70 15.70 -19.07
N MET A 96 -14.25 14.53 -18.71
CA MET A 96 -15.59 14.40 -18.13
C MET A 96 -15.59 14.51 -16.59
N GLY A 97 -16.75 14.76 -15.98
CA GLY A 97 -16.89 14.71 -14.52
C GLY A 97 -16.89 13.27 -14.00
N GLY A 98 -16.28 13.00 -12.84
CA GLY A 98 -16.12 11.64 -12.30
C GLY A 98 -17.42 10.88 -12.08
N ARG A 99 -18.50 11.57 -11.68
CA ARG A 99 -19.84 10.97 -11.55
C ARG A 99 -20.42 10.54 -12.90
N LEU A 100 -20.17 11.33 -13.96
CA LEU A 100 -20.59 10.98 -15.32
C LEU A 100 -19.77 9.80 -15.85
N ILE A 101 -18.45 9.81 -15.64
CA ILE A 101 -17.61 8.66 -16.02
C ILE A 101 -18.14 7.38 -15.37
N ARG A 102 -18.45 7.43 -14.07
CA ARG A 102 -19.08 6.31 -13.36
C ARG A 102 -20.37 5.85 -14.03
N SER A 103 -21.31 6.75 -14.31
CA SER A 103 -22.61 6.36 -14.89
C SER A 103 -22.44 5.70 -16.26
N LEU A 104 -21.54 6.21 -17.11
CA LEU A 104 -21.25 5.62 -18.42
C LEU A 104 -20.70 4.19 -18.31
N LEU A 105 -19.92 3.89 -17.26
CA LEU A 105 -19.42 2.54 -17.00
C LEU A 105 -20.51 1.61 -16.43
N GLU A 106 -21.42 2.13 -15.60
CA GLU A 106 -22.55 1.42 -15.00
C GLU A 106 -23.67 1.08 -16.01
N GLU A 107 -23.92 1.93 -16.99
CA GLU A 107 -24.99 1.74 -17.98
C GLU A 107 -24.72 0.55 -18.93
N GLU A 108 -23.45 0.22 -19.15
CA GLU A 108 -23.02 -0.78 -20.13
C GLU A 108 -22.08 -1.84 -19.52
N PRO A 109 -22.47 -2.57 -18.46
CA PRO A 109 -21.57 -3.36 -17.64
C PRO A 109 -20.88 -4.49 -18.43
N LYS A 110 -21.59 -5.09 -19.41
CA LYS A 110 -21.03 -6.11 -20.30
C LYS A 110 -19.95 -5.58 -21.22
N LYS A 111 -20.11 -4.35 -21.74
CA LYS A 111 -19.10 -3.72 -22.60
C LYS A 111 -17.94 -3.26 -21.73
N THR A 112 -18.22 -2.66 -20.59
CA THR A 112 -17.21 -2.23 -19.62
C THR A 112 -16.31 -3.38 -19.21
N ALA A 113 -16.86 -4.54 -18.82
CA ALA A 113 -16.07 -5.70 -18.41
C ALA A 113 -15.29 -6.38 -19.56
N ALA A 114 -15.68 -6.14 -20.81
CA ALA A 114 -14.99 -6.69 -21.98
C ALA A 114 -13.78 -5.84 -22.43
N VAL A 115 -13.68 -4.59 -21.98
CA VAL A 115 -12.55 -3.71 -22.26
C VAL A 115 -11.35 -4.17 -21.43
N LYS A 116 -10.15 -4.19 -22.01
CA LYS A 116 -8.95 -4.63 -21.29
C LYS A 116 -8.40 -3.52 -20.39
N ARG A 117 -8.49 -2.26 -20.82
CA ARG A 117 -7.97 -1.11 -20.07
C ARG A 117 -8.78 0.17 -20.32
N PHE A 118 -9.05 0.92 -19.27
CA PHE A 118 -9.59 2.27 -19.33
C PHE A 118 -8.53 3.30 -19.00
N LEU A 119 -8.50 4.42 -19.73
CA LEU A 119 -7.74 5.61 -19.37
C LEU A 119 -8.74 6.72 -19.01
N LEU A 120 -8.87 7.01 -17.71
CA LEU A 120 -9.88 7.91 -17.17
C LEU A 120 -9.25 9.20 -16.68
N GLN A 121 -9.77 10.35 -17.13
CA GLN A 121 -9.32 11.67 -16.67
C GLN A 121 -10.53 12.49 -16.19
N PRO A 122 -10.94 12.33 -14.91
CA PRO A 122 -12.04 13.11 -14.33
C PRO A 122 -11.64 14.58 -14.09
N ARG A 123 -12.49 15.54 -14.50
CA ARG A 123 -12.33 16.98 -14.17
C ARG A 123 -12.84 17.36 -12.78
N SER A 124 -13.74 16.55 -12.22
CA SER A 124 -14.37 16.76 -10.91
C SER A 124 -14.73 15.41 -10.29
N SER A 125 -15.00 15.38 -8.99
CA SER A 125 -15.40 14.16 -8.25
C SER A 125 -14.49 12.94 -8.51
N ALA A 126 -13.18 13.17 -8.71
CA ALA A 126 -12.22 12.11 -8.95
C ALA A 126 -12.15 11.11 -7.79
N GLY A 127 -12.30 11.60 -6.54
CA GLY A 127 -12.30 10.72 -5.37
C GLY A 127 -13.53 9.82 -5.28
N GLU A 128 -14.72 10.33 -5.64
CA GLU A 128 -15.93 9.51 -5.71
C GLU A 128 -15.81 8.43 -6.79
N LEU A 129 -15.25 8.78 -7.95
CA LEU A 129 -14.98 7.81 -9.02
C LEU A 129 -13.99 6.75 -8.55
N ARG A 130 -12.87 7.16 -7.94
CA ARG A 130 -11.84 6.24 -7.41
C ARG A 130 -12.43 5.27 -6.38
N GLN A 131 -13.24 5.79 -5.45
CA GLN A 131 -13.92 4.98 -4.45
C GLN A 131 -14.79 3.92 -5.13
N TRP A 132 -15.68 4.35 -6.04
CA TRP A 132 -16.60 3.45 -6.73
C TRP A 132 -15.86 2.37 -7.54
N LEU A 133 -14.82 2.75 -8.29
CA LEU A 133 -14.01 1.81 -9.07
C LEU A 133 -13.47 0.68 -8.17
N LEU A 134 -12.89 1.04 -7.04
CA LEU A 134 -12.29 0.07 -6.12
C LEU A 134 -13.34 -0.78 -5.40
N GLU A 135 -14.47 -0.19 -5.02
CA GLU A 135 -15.62 -0.90 -4.42
C GLU A 135 -16.27 -1.89 -5.41
N ARG A 136 -16.24 -1.60 -6.70
CA ARG A 136 -16.75 -2.47 -7.76
C ARG A 136 -15.72 -3.44 -8.31
N GLY A 137 -14.55 -3.53 -7.69
CA GLY A 137 -13.51 -4.52 -8.02
C GLY A 137 -12.59 -4.14 -9.19
N PHE A 138 -12.67 -2.93 -9.71
CA PHE A 138 -11.72 -2.43 -10.70
C PHE A 138 -10.33 -2.31 -10.07
N THR A 139 -9.30 -2.52 -10.89
CA THR A 139 -7.90 -2.35 -10.50
C THR A 139 -7.36 -1.04 -11.06
N ILE A 140 -6.77 -0.19 -10.23
CA ILE A 140 -6.10 1.05 -10.68
C ILE A 140 -4.60 0.74 -10.77
N GLU A 141 -4.10 0.59 -11.99
CA GLU A 141 -2.68 0.30 -12.26
C GLU A 141 -1.82 1.56 -12.19
N GLU A 142 -2.35 2.65 -12.74
CA GLU A 142 -1.69 3.95 -12.81
C GLU A 142 -2.62 5.04 -12.27
N ASP A 143 -2.06 6.00 -11.55
CA ASP A 143 -2.74 7.19 -11.07
C ASP A 143 -1.70 8.32 -11.04
N ILE A 144 -1.75 9.21 -12.02
CA ILE A 144 -0.66 10.14 -12.36
C ILE A 144 -1.21 11.57 -12.37
N LEU A 145 -0.46 12.50 -11.77
CA LEU A 145 -0.75 13.93 -11.88
C LEU A 145 -0.09 14.50 -13.14
N VAL A 146 -0.80 15.39 -13.82
CA VAL A 146 -0.29 16.09 -15.01
C VAL A 146 -0.75 17.54 -15.02
N GLU A 147 0.16 18.44 -15.34
CA GLU A 147 -0.16 19.85 -15.51
C GLU A 147 -0.79 20.08 -16.89
N GLU A 148 -1.87 20.86 -16.94
CA GLU A 148 -2.52 21.29 -18.17
C GLU A 148 -2.91 22.76 -18.00
N ARG A 149 -2.08 23.66 -18.53
CA ARG A 149 -2.21 25.11 -18.37
C ARG A 149 -2.24 25.47 -16.88
N GLU A 150 -3.32 26.08 -16.40
CA GLU A 150 -3.47 26.48 -14.99
C GLU A 150 -4.03 25.36 -14.10
N PHE A 151 -4.21 24.13 -14.60
CA PHE A 151 -4.85 23.04 -13.85
C PHE A 151 -3.92 21.85 -13.64
N LEU A 152 -3.99 21.25 -12.44
CA LEU A 152 -3.44 19.92 -12.18
C LEU A 152 -4.54 18.88 -12.38
N CYS A 153 -4.35 18.03 -13.39
CA CYS A 153 -5.25 16.96 -13.77
C CYS A 153 -4.77 15.63 -13.21
N GLN A 154 -5.72 14.72 -12.99
CA GLN A 154 -5.44 13.33 -12.63
C GLN A 154 -5.80 12.40 -13.79
N VAL A 155 -4.89 11.50 -14.16
CA VAL A 155 -5.11 10.43 -15.14
C VAL A 155 -4.98 9.08 -14.45
N MET A 156 -6.00 8.23 -14.59
CA MET A 156 -6.03 6.86 -14.06
C MET A 156 -6.00 5.83 -15.20
N ALA A 157 -5.11 4.84 -15.13
CA ALA A 157 -5.21 3.63 -15.95
C ALA A 157 -5.86 2.51 -15.12
N VAL A 158 -6.98 1.99 -15.62
CA VAL A 158 -7.88 1.15 -14.84
C VAL A 158 -8.21 -0.14 -15.61
N VAL A 159 -8.20 -1.27 -14.93
CA VAL A 159 -8.58 -2.58 -15.47
C VAL A 159 -9.90 -3.01 -14.85
N PRO A 160 -10.94 -3.31 -15.66
CA PRO A 160 -12.22 -3.76 -15.14
C PRO A 160 -12.16 -5.19 -14.61
N PRO A 161 -13.00 -5.56 -13.63
CA PRO A 161 -13.13 -6.93 -13.19
C PRO A 161 -14.00 -7.74 -14.16
N ALA A 162 -13.97 -9.07 -14.01
CA ALA A 162 -15.02 -9.92 -14.57
C ALA A 162 -16.36 -9.64 -13.86
N LEU A 163 -17.47 -9.73 -14.60
CA LEU A 163 -18.81 -9.61 -14.02
C LEU A 163 -19.17 -10.85 -13.18
N GLU A 164 -19.92 -10.62 -12.10
CA GLU A 164 -20.52 -11.66 -11.27
C GLU A 164 -22.05 -11.54 -11.36
N ARG A 165 -22.75 -12.61 -11.77
CA ARG A 165 -24.22 -12.63 -11.92
C ARG A 165 -24.79 -11.49 -12.80
N GLY A 166 -23.98 -10.94 -13.72
CA GLY A 166 -24.39 -9.90 -14.66
C GLY A 166 -24.15 -8.46 -14.20
N ASP A 167 -23.57 -8.26 -13.01
CA ASP A 167 -23.20 -6.95 -12.47
C ASP A 167 -21.72 -6.94 -12.04
N PHE A 168 -21.18 -5.77 -11.74
CA PHE A 168 -19.86 -5.66 -11.14
C PHE A 168 -19.89 -6.21 -9.70
N PRO A 169 -18.87 -6.97 -9.29
CA PRO A 169 -18.83 -7.54 -7.95
C PRO A 169 -18.91 -6.43 -6.88
N GLU A 170 -19.79 -6.60 -5.91
CA GLU A 170 -19.83 -5.73 -4.74
C GLU A 170 -18.75 -6.14 -3.74
N ARG A 171 -17.69 -5.35 -3.64
CA ARG A 171 -16.85 -5.40 -2.44
C ARG A 171 -17.53 -4.53 -1.38
N LYS A 172 -18.22 -5.13 -0.40
CA LYS A 172 -18.68 -4.45 0.83
C LYS A 172 -17.52 -3.66 1.42
N ALA A 173 -17.45 -2.34 1.21
CA ALA A 173 -16.48 -1.37 1.77
C ALA A 173 -15.12 -1.96 2.21
N GLY A 174 -14.60 -2.89 1.40
CA GLY A 174 -13.67 -3.91 1.87
C GLY A 174 -12.29 -3.55 1.40
N ARG A 175 -11.80 -2.45 1.98
CA ARG A 175 -10.46 -1.86 1.84
C ARG A 175 -9.91 -1.74 0.41
N PRO A 176 -9.74 -0.51 -0.09
CA PRO A 176 -9.21 -0.28 -1.43
C PRO A 176 -7.85 -0.95 -1.66
N GLN A 177 -7.56 -1.23 -2.93
CA GLN A 177 -6.30 -1.83 -3.42
C GLN A 177 -5.02 -1.10 -2.93
N TYR A 178 -5.20 0.13 -2.43
CA TYR A 178 -4.24 0.94 -1.70
C TYR A 178 -4.93 1.53 -0.48
N SER A 179 -4.20 1.82 0.60
CA SER A 179 -4.70 2.30 1.90
C SER A 179 -5.39 3.70 1.87
N ALA A 180 -6.39 3.92 1.02
CA ALA A 180 -7.16 5.16 0.95
C ALA A 180 -7.85 5.50 2.28
N LEU A 181 -7.96 4.54 3.20
CA LEU A 181 -8.53 4.74 4.53
C LEU A 181 -7.56 5.31 5.56
N ALA A 182 -6.25 5.40 5.27
CA ALA A 182 -5.27 5.93 6.22
C ALA A 182 -5.51 7.41 6.58
N TRP A 183 -6.29 8.15 5.77
CA TRP A 183 -6.55 9.58 5.95
C TRP A 183 -8.06 9.90 5.97
N GLY A 184 -8.92 8.91 6.27
CA GLY A 184 -10.37 9.05 6.16
C GLY A 184 -10.82 9.36 4.72
N ASN A 185 -11.91 10.11 4.54
CA ASN A 185 -12.47 10.41 3.20
C ASN A 185 -11.50 11.14 2.25
N LEU A 186 -10.46 11.80 2.78
CA LEU A 186 -9.42 12.46 1.98
C LEU A 186 -8.59 11.45 1.17
N GLY A 187 -8.40 10.22 1.65
CA GLY A 187 -7.61 9.25 0.89
C GLY A 187 -8.33 8.73 -0.36
N TRP A 188 -9.63 9.01 -0.51
CA TRP A 188 -10.29 8.87 -1.80
C TRP A 188 -9.92 9.98 -2.77
N GLU A 189 -9.66 11.20 -2.30
CA GLU A 189 -9.23 12.31 -3.16
C GLU A 189 -7.74 12.26 -3.50
N ILE A 190 -6.92 11.74 -2.58
CA ILE A 190 -5.46 11.75 -2.64
C ILE A 190 -4.94 10.33 -2.84
N SER A 191 -4.36 10.05 -4.00
CA SER A 191 -3.86 8.71 -4.31
C SER A 191 -2.63 8.37 -3.47
N PRO A 192 -2.61 7.21 -2.78
CA PRO A 192 -1.39 6.71 -2.16
C PRO A 192 -0.27 6.43 -3.17
N LEU A 193 -0.61 6.20 -4.45
CA LEU A 193 0.36 5.96 -5.51
C LEU A 193 1.25 7.17 -5.76
N TRP A 194 0.74 8.40 -5.60
CA TRP A 194 1.52 9.62 -5.79
C TRP A 194 2.67 9.72 -4.78
N PHE A 195 2.43 9.31 -3.53
CA PHE A 195 3.49 9.26 -2.52
C PHE A 195 4.51 8.15 -2.82
N ARG A 196 4.04 6.95 -3.16
CA ARG A 196 4.93 5.80 -3.45
C ARG A 196 5.84 6.07 -4.63
N ARG A 197 5.33 6.76 -5.64
CA ARG A 197 6.04 7.07 -6.88
C ARG A 197 6.75 8.42 -6.87
N LYS A 198 6.62 9.17 -5.77
CA LYS A 198 7.21 10.50 -5.61
C LYS A 198 6.83 11.43 -6.75
N ASP A 199 5.53 11.50 -7.05
CA ASP A 199 5.00 12.30 -8.13
C ASP A 199 5.43 13.77 -7.95
N PRO A 200 6.14 14.39 -8.92
CA PRO A 200 6.71 15.72 -8.77
C PRO A 200 5.65 16.81 -8.56
N LEU A 201 4.41 16.58 -8.98
CA LEU A 201 3.31 17.54 -8.86
C LEU A 201 2.49 17.33 -7.58
N LEU A 202 2.85 16.35 -6.74
CA LEU A 202 2.12 16.02 -5.52
C LEU A 202 2.06 17.17 -4.51
N ALA A 203 3.20 17.81 -4.22
CA ALA A 203 3.24 18.91 -3.26
C ALA A 203 2.39 20.09 -3.74
N GLU A 204 2.50 20.45 -5.01
CA GLU A 204 1.70 21.51 -5.61
C GLU A 204 0.20 21.18 -5.58
N PHE A 205 -0.17 19.94 -5.91
CA PHE A 205 -1.56 19.48 -5.83
C PHE A 205 -2.13 19.63 -4.42
N LEU A 206 -1.37 19.22 -3.40
CA LEU A 206 -1.77 19.32 -2.00
C LEU A 206 -1.85 20.77 -1.54
N GLN A 207 -0.94 21.63 -1.98
CA GLN A 207 -0.96 23.06 -1.66
C GLN A 207 -2.21 23.74 -2.23
N ARG A 208 -2.56 23.49 -3.50
CA ARG A 208 -3.78 24.01 -4.12
C ARG A 208 -5.05 23.50 -3.41
N LYS A 209 -5.04 22.23 -2.96
CA LYS A 209 -6.13 21.66 -2.16
C LYS A 209 -6.24 22.31 -0.78
N LEU A 210 -5.12 22.56 -0.13
CA LEU A 210 -5.04 23.20 1.18
C LEU A 210 -5.61 24.62 1.11
N GLN A 211 -5.15 25.44 0.16
CA GLN A 211 -5.65 26.81 -0.04
C GLN A 211 -7.17 26.85 -0.22
N LYS A 212 -7.71 25.98 -1.09
CA LYS A 212 -9.17 25.89 -1.29
C LYS A 212 -9.90 25.47 -0.02
N GLN A 213 -9.30 24.60 0.79
CA GLN A 213 -9.89 24.16 2.05
C GLN A 213 -9.84 25.26 3.12
N GLU A 214 -8.83 26.13 3.10
CA GLU A 214 -8.74 27.30 3.98
C GLU A 214 -9.86 28.29 3.67
N GLU A 215 -10.09 28.60 2.39
CA GLU A 215 -11.20 29.44 1.93
C GLU A 215 -12.56 28.90 2.40
N ILE A 216 -12.79 27.58 2.24
CA ILE A 216 -14.02 26.92 2.72
C ILE A 216 -14.16 27.04 4.23
N THR A 217 -13.08 26.84 4.98
CA THR A 217 -13.11 26.88 6.45
C THR A 217 -13.41 28.28 6.94
N GLU A 218 -12.84 29.31 6.32
CA GLU A 218 -13.10 30.71 6.66
C GLU A 218 -14.54 31.14 6.30
N ALA A 219 -15.06 30.67 5.16
CA ALA A 219 -16.46 30.86 4.79
C ALA A 219 -17.45 30.19 5.78
N ILE A 220 -17.03 29.12 6.47
CA ILE A 220 -17.84 28.49 7.53
C ILE A 220 -17.73 29.27 8.85
N ARG A 221 -16.55 29.79 9.21
CA ARG A 221 -16.36 30.63 10.42
C ARG A 221 -17.20 31.90 10.42
N THR A 222 -17.43 32.46 9.25
CA THR A 222 -18.21 33.69 9.09
C THR A 222 -19.74 33.48 9.11
N LYS A 223 -20.22 32.24 9.00
CA LYS A 223 -21.66 31.88 9.05
C LYS A 223 -22.06 31.42 10.47
N GLY A 224 -22.70 32.28 11.25
CA GLY A 224 -23.17 31.95 12.61
C GLY A 224 -24.28 30.89 12.66
N GLY A 225 -24.33 30.05 13.72
CA GLY A 225 -25.42 29.10 14.03
C GLY A 225 -24.98 27.83 14.78
N GLU A 226 -25.91 27.02 15.31
CA GLU A 226 -25.58 25.77 16.03
C GLU A 226 -24.97 24.67 15.13
N GLU A 227 -25.39 24.58 13.86
CA GLU A 227 -24.81 23.65 12.87
C GLU A 227 -23.36 24.00 12.48
N GLN A 228 -22.93 25.25 12.76
CA GLN A 228 -21.59 25.74 12.47
C GLN A 228 -20.50 24.93 13.19
N GLY A 229 -20.75 24.54 14.45
CA GLY A 229 -19.75 23.87 15.26
C GLY A 229 -19.33 22.51 14.71
N LYS A 230 -20.26 21.73 14.13
CA LYS A 230 -19.94 20.42 13.54
C LYS A 230 -19.24 20.58 12.19
N ALA A 231 -19.74 21.46 11.32
CA ALA A 231 -19.15 21.74 10.02
C ALA A 231 -17.73 22.31 10.14
N LEU A 232 -17.52 23.23 11.10
CA LEU A 232 -16.20 23.82 11.36
C LEU A 232 -15.21 22.77 11.87
N ARG A 233 -15.60 21.91 12.82
CA ARG A 233 -14.74 20.80 13.29
C ARG A 233 -14.33 19.87 12.15
N GLN A 234 -15.24 19.55 11.23
CA GLN A 234 -14.92 18.72 10.06
C GLN A 234 -13.96 19.44 9.09
N ALA A 235 -14.21 20.72 8.82
CA ALA A 235 -13.36 21.52 7.94
C ALA A 235 -11.93 21.68 8.51
N GLU A 236 -11.80 21.96 9.81
CA GLU A 236 -10.52 22.05 10.51
C GLU A 236 -9.79 20.71 10.58
N GLY A 237 -10.52 19.60 10.77
CA GLY A 237 -9.95 18.26 10.66
C GLY A 237 -9.34 18.00 9.27
N LYS A 238 -10.07 18.39 8.21
CA LYS A 238 -9.58 18.26 6.82
C LYS A 238 -8.33 19.11 6.56
N LEU A 239 -8.28 20.34 7.11
CA LEU A 239 -7.09 21.20 7.05
C LEU A 239 -5.87 20.58 7.72
N ARG A 240 -6.03 20.03 8.93
CA ARG A 240 -4.92 19.38 9.66
C ARG A 240 -4.34 18.23 8.84
N THR A 241 -5.20 17.37 8.30
CA THR A 241 -4.76 16.24 7.48
C THR A 241 -4.05 16.71 6.20
N LEU A 242 -4.58 17.71 5.49
CA LEU A 242 -3.94 18.25 4.29
C LEU A 242 -2.55 18.84 4.58
N ASN A 243 -2.38 19.55 5.70
CA ASN A 243 -1.08 20.07 6.12
C ASN A 243 -0.06 18.96 6.37
N VAL A 244 -0.46 17.90 7.08
CA VAL A 244 0.40 16.73 7.34
C VAL A 244 0.83 16.07 6.02
N LEU A 245 -0.11 15.92 5.08
CA LEU A 245 0.18 15.32 3.78
C LEU A 245 1.09 16.20 2.92
N LEU A 246 0.90 17.52 2.94
CA LEU A 246 1.75 18.47 2.23
C LEU A 246 3.20 18.39 2.75
N GLN A 247 3.40 18.48 4.07
CA GLN A 247 4.74 18.35 4.68
C GLN A 247 5.41 17.02 4.30
N LYS A 248 4.64 15.93 4.30
CA LYS A 248 5.13 14.62 3.87
C LYS A 248 5.56 14.63 2.40
N ALA A 249 4.78 15.24 1.52
CA ALA A 249 5.08 15.34 0.10
C ALA A 249 6.32 16.22 -0.16
N GLU A 250 6.41 17.39 0.46
CA GLU A 250 7.56 18.30 0.34
C GLU A 250 8.86 17.63 0.80
N THR A 251 8.82 16.97 1.96
CA THR A 251 9.97 16.21 2.49
C THR A 251 10.41 15.14 1.50
N LEU A 252 9.45 14.41 0.94
CA LEU A 252 9.68 13.30 0.02
C LEU A 252 10.24 13.77 -1.34
N LEU A 253 9.83 14.94 -1.83
CA LEU A 253 10.32 15.53 -3.09
C LEU A 253 11.66 16.25 -2.93
N ALA A 254 11.92 16.87 -1.77
CA ALA A 254 13.22 17.48 -1.47
C ALA A 254 14.35 16.43 -1.49
N LYS A 255 14.07 15.24 -0.95
CA LYS A 255 14.99 14.08 -0.98
C LYS A 255 15.30 13.59 -2.39
N GLU A 256 14.31 13.63 -3.29
CA GLU A 256 14.48 13.23 -4.69
C GLU A 256 15.31 14.24 -5.50
N SER A 257 15.12 15.54 -5.23
CA SER A 257 15.89 16.62 -5.86
C SER A 257 17.37 16.60 -5.44
N ALA A 258 17.64 16.28 -4.17
CA ALA A 258 19.00 16.10 -3.66
C ALA A 258 19.71 14.88 -4.27
N LYS A 259 19.00 13.78 -4.57
CA LYS A 259 19.55 12.61 -5.27
C LYS A 259 19.90 12.91 -6.74
N LYS A 260 19.08 13.68 -7.46
CA LYS A 260 19.31 14.01 -8.88
C LYS A 260 20.45 14.99 -9.12
N GLN A 261 20.80 15.84 -8.13
CA GLN A 261 21.94 16.76 -8.22
C GLN A 261 23.31 16.09 -7.98
N ASN A 262 23.34 14.84 -7.52
CA ASN A 262 24.56 14.08 -7.24
C ASN A 262 24.99 13.11 -8.36
N VAL A 263 24.47 13.28 -9.59
CA VAL A 263 24.89 12.48 -10.77
C VAL A 263 25.58 13.40 -11.79
N GLY A 264 26.85 13.69 -11.54
CA GLY A 264 27.80 14.30 -12.49
C GLY A 264 29.02 13.38 -12.66
N PRO A 265 29.75 13.45 -13.79
CA PRO A 265 30.63 12.37 -14.23
C PRO A 265 31.83 12.19 -13.29
N ASN A 266 32.11 10.92 -13.07
CA ASN A 266 33.22 10.37 -12.31
C ASN A 266 34.56 10.91 -12.83
N ASP A 267 35.22 11.79 -12.08
CA ASP A 267 36.66 11.99 -12.18
C ASP A 267 37.26 12.17 -10.77
N GLY A 268 38.42 11.56 -10.59
CA GLY A 268 39.02 11.22 -9.32
C GLY A 268 39.34 12.41 -8.42
N GLY A 269 39.08 12.23 -7.13
CA GLY A 269 39.51 13.16 -6.10
C GLY A 269 39.05 12.75 -4.72
N LYS A 270 39.77 11.81 -4.10
CA LYS A 270 39.68 11.53 -2.66
C LYS A 270 39.88 12.83 -1.88
N LYS A 271 38.82 13.37 -1.29
CA LYS A 271 38.85 14.10 -0.02
C LYS A 271 37.58 13.78 0.77
N GLU A 272 37.81 13.05 1.85
CA GLU A 272 36.84 12.70 2.89
C GLU A 272 36.09 13.95 3.36
N LYS A 273 34.76 13.91 3.28
CA LYS A 273 33.88 14.67 4.16
C LYS A 273 33.14 13.61 4.99
N GLU A 274 33.60 13.39 6.22
CA GLU A 274 32.78 12.73 7.23
C GLU A 274 31.52 13.59 7.42
N GLN A 275 30.43 13.18 6.77
CA GLN A 275 29.10 13.65 7.13
C GLN A 275 28.78 13.04 8.50
N HIS A 276 28.45 13.87 9.49
CA HIS A 276 27.99 13.39 10.79
C HIS A 276 26.77 12.46 10.60
N MET A 277 26.98 11.15 10.70
CA MET A 277 25.93 10.13 10.76
C MET A 277 25.28 10.16 12.15
N ALA A 278 24.36 11.10 12.35
CA ALA A 278 23.57 11.21 13.57
C ALA A 278 22.19 11.80 13.25
N MET A 279 21.14 11.26 13.86
CA MET A 279 19.76 11.76 13.78
C MET A 279 19.30 12.21 15.18
N ASP A 280 18.55 13.31 15.28
CA ASP A 280 17.96 13.74 16.55
C ASP A 280 17.09 12.62 17.14
N PHE A 281 17.21 12.39 18.45
CA PHE A 281 16.52 11.29 19.11
C PHE A 281 15.00 11.36 18.94
N LYS A 282 14.39 12.55 19.02
CA LYS A 282 12.93 12.69 18.88
C LYS A 282 12.50 12.44 17.44
N GLU A 283 13.28 12.92 16.46
CA GLU A 283 13.08 12.60 15.05
C GLU A 283 13.13 11.08 14.82
N PHE A 284 14.13 10.40 15.40
CA PHE A 284 14.29 8.96 15.28
C PHE A 284 13.13 8.18 15.92
N ILE A 285 12.68 8.55 17.12
CA ILE A 285 11.51 7.91 17.74
C ILE A 285 10.23 8.17 16.95
N GLN A 286 10.07 9.36 16.38
CA GLN A 286 8.92 9.65 15.52
C GLN A 286 8.96 8.80 14.24
N LEU A 287 10.15 8.54 13.69
CA LEU A 287 10.34 7.63 12.55
C LEU A 287 9.92 6.21 12.91
N LEU A 288 10.34 5.67 14.06
CA LEU A 288 9.90 4.36 14.54
C LEU A 288 8.37 4.30 14.71
N ASN A 289 7.76 5.32 15.30
CA ASN A 289 6.30 5.42 15.41
C ASN A 289 5.60 5.54 14.05
N ASN A 290 6.26 6.09 13.02
CA ASN A 290 5.71 6.11 11.66
C ASN A 290 5.77 4.74 10.97
N ILE A 291 6.76 3.90 11.32
CA ILE A 291 6.83 2.51 10.85
C ILE A 291 5.68 1.71 11.46
N ALA A 292 5.50 1.82 12.78
CA ALA A 292 4.41 1.17 13.50
C ALA A 292 3.88 2.07 14.62
N PRO A 293 2.74 2.75 14.43
CA PRO A 293 2.16 3.62 15.45
C PRO A 293 1.89 2.84 16.72
N LYS A 294 2.30 3.39 17.86
CA LYS A 294 2.14 2.74 19.17
C LYS A 294 0.66 2.49 19.47
N GLU A 295 -0.22 3.38 19.01
CA GLU A 295 -1.67 3.31 19.19
C GLU A 295 -2.31 2.10 18.48
N MET A 296 -1.57 1.43 17.58
CA MET A 296 -2.03 0.19 16.96
C MET A 296 -1.72 -1.04 17.81
N ALA A 297 -0.90 -0.94 18.85
CA ALA A 297 -0.61 -2.08 19.73
C ALA A 297 -1.90 -2.59 20.43
N GLU A 298 -1.91 -3.86 20.82
CA GLU A 298 -2.94 -4.40 21.72
C GLU A 298 -2.91 -3.71 23.09
N ASP A 299 -4.06 -3.64 23.76
CA ASP A 299 -4.17 -2.97 25.08
C ASP A 299 -3.30 -3.61 26.16
N TRP A 300 -3.01 -4.90 26.04
CA TRP A 300 -2.13 -5.65 26.94
C TRP A 300 -0.65 -5.56 26.57
N ASP A 301 -0.33 -5.02 25.39
CA ASP A 301 1.03 -4.98 24.86
C ASP A 301 1.85 -3.83 25.47
N ASN A 302 3.17 -3.95 25.43
CA ASN A 302 4.11 -2.92 25.88
C ASN A 302 5.07 -2.48 24.77
N SER A 303 4.51 -2.05 23.63
CA SER A 303 5.26 -1.45 22.52
C SER A 303 5.71 -0.01 22.83
N GLY A 304 6.85 0.38 22.25
CA GLY A 304 7.49 1.68 22.38
C GLY A 304 8.81 1.64 23.16
N MET A 305 9.20 2.80 23.70
CA MET A 305 10.43 2.96 24.48
C MET A 305 10.40 2.12 25.76
N GLN A 306 11.39 1.24 25.93
CA GLN A 306 11.57 0.39 27.11
C GLN A 306 12.65 0.93 28.05
N ILE A 307 13.81 1.32 27.49
CA ILE A 307 14.94 1.91 28.21
C ILE A 307 15.42 3.12 27.40
N ASN A 308 15.41 4.30 28.01
CA ASN A 308 15.91 5.53 27.38
C ASN A 308 17.14 6.04 28.12
N MET A 309 18.29 6.05 27.44
CA MET A 309 19.55 6.54 28.01
C MET A 309 19.73 8.06 27.93
N GLY A 310 18.81 8.78 27.29
CA GLY A 310 18.83 10.24 27.19
C GLY A 310 19.85 10.79 26.19
N ALA A 311 20.33 9.97 25.26
CA ALA A 311 21.18 10.43 24.17
C ALA A 311 20.41 11.45 23.30
N PRO A 312 21.01 12.61 22.95
CA PRO A 312 20.34 13.61 22.12
C PRO A 312 20.20 13.16 20.66
N GLU A 313 21.03 12.21 20.24
CA GLU A 313 21.10 11.73 18.87
C GLU A 313 21.29 10.21 18.83
N VAL A 314 20.87 9.60 17.74
CA VAL A 314 21.05 8.17 17.43
C VAL A 314 21.91 8.08 16.16
N ARG A 315 22.98 7.29 16.22
CA ARG A 315 23.94 7.07 15.13
C ARG A 315 23.92 5.63 14.65
N LYS A 316 23.79 4.68 15.57
CA LYS A 316 23.86 3.25 15.28
C LYS A 316 22.74 2.49 15.97
N VAL A 317 22.07 1.61 15.24
CA VAL A 317 20.91 0.86 15.73
C VAL A 317 21.02 -0.60 15.36
N LEU A 318 20.79 -1.50 16.32
CA LEU A 318 20.63 -2.93 16.08
C LEU A 318 19.15 -3.30 16.08
N VAL A 319 18.67 -3.97 15.05
CA VAL A 319 17.34 -4.59 15.00
C VAL A 319 17.48 -6.07 15.36
N ALA A 320 16.71 -6.52 16.33
CA ALA A 320 16.72 -7.91 16.82
C ALA A 320 15.30 -8.43 17.05
N LEU A 321 15.12 -9.75 17.17
CA LEU A 321 13.82 -10.32 17.53
C LEU A 321 13.51 -10.04 19.01
N GLU A 322 14.43 -10.40 19.91
CA GLU A 322 14.37 -10.11 21.34
C GLU A 322 15.74 -9.78 21.95
N ILE A 323 15.75 -9.31 23.20
CA ILE A 323 16.98 -9.07 23.96
C ILE A 323 17.44 -10.35 24.65
N THR A 324 18.60 -10.85 24.25
CA THR A 324 19.36 -11.90 24.95
C THR A 324 20.74 -11.40 25.38
N GLY A 325 21.46 -12.20 26.17
CA GLY A 325 22.84 -11.89 26.52
C GLY A 325 23.72 -11.69 25.28
N ASP A 326 23.58 -12.57 24.29
CA ASP A 326 24.37 -12.55 23.05
C ASP A 326 24.00 -11.34 22.17
N VAL A 327 22.72 -10.96 22.10
CA VAL A 327 22.29 -9.72 21.40
C VAL A 327 22.88 -8.47 22.08
N ILE A 328 22.98 -8.46 23.43
CA ILE A 328 23.62 -7.35 24.15
C ILE A 328 25.12 -7.28 23.83
N GLU A 329 25.82 -8.41 23.77
CA GLU A 329 27.24 -8.40 23.40
C GLU A 329 27.43 -8.00 21.93
N GLU A 330 26.61 -8.50 20.99
CA GLU A 330 26.62 -8.06 19.59
C GLU A 330 26.41 -6.53 19.47
N ALA A 331 25.42 -6.00 20.18
CA ALA A 331 25.15 -4.56 20.24
C ALA A 331 26.34 -3.77 20.80
N THR A 332 27.04 -4.33 21.80
CA THR A 332 28.22 -3.72 22.42
C THR A 332 29.40 -3.68 21.45
N GLU A 333 29.65 -4.78 20.75
CA GLU A 333 30.74 -4.89 19.76
C GLU A 333 30.53 -3.94 18.59
N LEU A 334 29.28 -3.77 18.14
CA LEU A 334 28.90 -2.82 17.09
C LEU A 334 28.90 -1.36 17.56
N GLY A 335 28.88 -1.15 18.88
CA GLY A 335 28.82 0.18 19.51
C GLY A 335 27.50 0.90 19.19
N VAL A 336 26.37 0.20 19.26
CA VAL A 336 25.06 0.80 18.94
C VAL A 336 24.54 1.69 20.06
N ASP A 337 23.79 2.73 19.69
CA ASP A 337 23.13 3.62 20.65
C ASP A 337 21.77 3.05 21.10
N MET A 338 21.14 2.23 20.26
CA MET A 338 19.82 1.67 20.49
C MET A 338 19.65 0.27 19.91
N ILE A 339 18.89 -0.56 20.60
CA ILE A 339 18.36 -1.82 20.07
C ILE A 339 16.86 -1.66 19.84
N VAL A 340 16.39 -1.99 18.64
CA VAL A 340 14.97 -2.12 18.30
C VAL A 340 14.61 -3.59 18.26
N THR A 341 13.59 -3.99 19.03
CA THR A 341 13.15 -5.38 19.16
C THR A 341 11.73 -5.59 18.68
N HIS A 342 11.37 -6.81 18.29
CA HIS A 342 9.97 -7.20 18.16
C HIS A 342 9.38 -7.44 19.56
N HIS A 343 9.97 -8.37 20.32
CA HIS A 343 9.47 -8.74 21.64
C HIS A 343 9.88 -7.73 22.72
N PRO A 344 8.93 -7.22 23.53
CA PRO A 344 9.24 -6.31 24.62
C PRO A 344 10.14 -6.92 25.69
N LEU A 345 11.27 -6.28 25.99
CA LEU A 345 12.10 -6.65 27.14
C LEU A 345 11.32 -6.53 28.46
N LEU A 346 10.49 -5.50 28.60
CA LEU A 346 9.68 -5.24 29.78
C LEU A 346 8.22 -5.63 29.52
N PHE A 347 7.96 -6.90 29.25
CA PHE A 347 6.58 -7.36 28.98
C PHE A 347 5.63 -7.16 30.19
N ASN A 348 6.13 -7.40 31.41
CA ASN A 348 5.40 -7.19 32.65
C ASN A 348 6.04 -6.09 33.51
N PRO A 349 5.25 -5.31 34.28
CA PRO A 349 5.79 -4.33 35.22
C PRO A 349 6.77 -4.94 36.23
N LEU A 350 7.97 -4.36 36.33
CA LEU A 350 9.00 -4.81 37.27
C LEU A 350 8.84 -4.18 38.64
N LYS A 351 8.84 -5.00 39.69
CA LYS A 351 8.84 -4.53 41.09
C LYS A 351 10.24 -4.18 41.62
N LYS A 352 11.29 -4.78 41.03
CA LYS A 352 12.70 -4.58 41.41
C LYS A 352 13.62 -4.95 40.24
N ILE A 353 14.81 -4.32 40.19
CA ILE A 353 15.88 -4.63 39.22
C ILE A 353 17.07 -5.20 40.00
N THR A 354 17.50 -6.41 39.67
CA THR A 354 18.63 -7.08 40.33
C THR A 354 19.42 -7.91 39.33
N GLY A 355 20.74 -7.97 39.44
CA GLY A 355 21.57 -8.86 38.59
C GLY A 355 21.43 -10.36 38.91
N ARG A 356 20.40 -10.75 39.67
CA ARG A 356 20.07 -12.14 40.00
C ARG A 356 18.92 -12.71 39.16
N THR A 357 18.29 -11.88 38.33
CA THR A 357 17.25 -12.30 37.38
C THR A 357 17.74 -12.00 35.96
N VAL A 358 17.31 -12.79 34.98
CA VAL A 358 17.73 -12.62 33.57
C VAL A 358 17.41 -11.22 33.06
N ILE A 359 16.15 -10.80 33.17
CA ILE A 359 15.72 -9.46 32.74
C ILE A 359 16.43 -8.35 33.53
N GLY A 360 16.62 -8.54 34.84
CA GLY A 360 17.31 -7.56 35.69
C GLY A 360 18.79 -7.40 35.33
N ASP A 361 19.47 -8.51 35.04
CA ASP A 361 20.85 -8.52 34.56
C ASP A 361 20.98 -7.87 33.18
N HIS A 362 20.07 -8.18 32.24
CA HIS A 362 20.02 -7.53 30.92
C HIS A 362 19.85 -6.00 31.03
N ILE A 363 18.91 -5.53 31.86
CA ILE A 363 18.72 -4.09 32.10
C ILE A 363 19.99 -3.45 32.65
N ILE A 364 20.62 -4.06 33.65
CA ILE A 364 21.86 -3.54 34.25
C ILE A 364 22.98 -3.48 33.19
N LYS A 365 23.10 -4.51 32.35
CA LYS A 365 24.09 -4.57 31.25
C LYS A 365 23.86 -3.47 30.22
N LEU A 366 22.62 -3.26 29.77
CA LEU A 366 22.25 -2.23 28.80
C LEU A 366 22.49 -0.82 29.34
N ILE A 367 22.09 -0.55 30.59
CA ILE A 367 22.32 0.75 31.25
C ILE A 367 23.81 1.04 31.38
N ARG A 368 24.62 0.07 31.81
CA ARG A 368 26.08 0.24 31.94
C ARG A 368 26.77 0.53 30.62
N ARG A 369 26.20 0.06 29.51
CA ARG A 369 26.72 0.24 28.15
C ARG A 369 26.13 1.45 27.44
N ASN A 370 25.22 2.18 28.09
CA ASN A 370 24.53 3.33 27.51
C ASN A 370 23.71 3.00 26.25
N ILE A 371 23.07 1.82 26.23
CA ILE A 371 22.27 1.35 25.10
C ILE A 371 20.77 1.51 25.42
N SER A 372 20.05 2.24 24.58
CA SER A 372 18.58 2.39 24.67
C SER A 372 17.87 1.18 24.07
N VAL A 373 16.62 0.93 24.46
CA VAL A 373 15.78 -0.16 23.92
C VAL A 373 14.40 0.36 23.54
N TYR A 374 13.99 0.08 22.31
CA TYR A 374 12.64 0.28 21.80
C TYR A 374 12.06 -1.06 21.34
N SER A 375 10.77 -1.30 21.55
CA SER A 375 10.10 -2.52 21.09
C SER A 375 8.92 -2.18 20.18
N SER A 376 8.78 -2.92 19.08
CA SER A 376 7.69 -2.80 18.13
C SER A 376 7.08 -4.18 17.93
N HIS A 377 6.10 -4.52 18.77
CA HIS A 377 5.52 -5.85 18.89
C HIS A 377 4.22 -5.95 18.08
N THR A 378 3.06 -6.02 18.77
CA THR A 378 1.76 -6.23 18.11
C THR A 378 1.36 -5.08 17.19
N ASN A 379 1.86 -3.86 17.43
CA ASN A 379 1.70 -2.74 16.50
C ASN A 379 2.31 -3.05 15.14
N PHE A 380 3.49 -3.69 15.11
CA PHE A 380 4.13 -4.10 13.86
C PHE A 380 3.40 -5.27 13.20
N ASP A 381 2.82 -6.19 13.96
CA ASP A 381 2.03 -7.28 13.36
C ASP A 381 0.73 -6.80 12.71
N LYS A 382 0.16 -5.69 13.20
CA LYS A 382 -1.11 -5.12 12.72
C LYS A 382 -0.96 -4.20 11.50
N VAL A 383 0.09 -3.38 11.46
CA VAL A 383 0.28 -2.35 10.42
C VAL A 383 0.43 -2.95 9.03
N PHE A 384 0.10 -2.15 8.01
CA PHE A 384 0.35 -2.57 6.63
C PHE A 384 1.84 -2.59 6.32
N GLY A 385 2.31 -3.72 5.79
CA GLY A 385 3.70 -3.99 5.49
C GLY A 385 4.54 -4.40 6.71
N GLY A 386 3.89 -4.73 7.83
CA GLY A 386 4.49 -5.40 8.98
C GLY A 386 4.69 -6.91 8.75
N ASN A 387 4.93 -7.67 9.81
CA ASN A 387 5.30 -9.10 9.73
C ASN A 387 4.30 -9.94 8.91
N ASN A 388 3.01 -9.79 9.15
CA ASN A 388 2.00 -10.57 8.44
C ASN A 388 1.94 -10.27 6.93
N ASP A 389 2.13 -9.00 6.53
CA ASP A 389 2.17 -8.64 5.11
C ASP A 389 3.47 -9.12 4.45
N TYR A 390 4.60 -9.05 5.17
CA TYR A 390 5.88 -9.53 4.68
C TYR A 390 5.91 -11.06 4.56
N MET A 391 5.32 -11.79 5.52
CA MET A 391 5.10 -13.24 5.41
C MET A 391 4.26 -13.57 4.17
N ALA A 392 3.19 -12.81 3.90
CA ALA A 392 2.36 -12.99 2.71
C ALA A 392 3.15 -12.76 1.40
N GLU A 393 4.03 -11.74 1.38
CA GLU A 393 4.94 -11.46 0.27
C GLU A 393 5.92 -12.60 0.01
N LEU A 394 6.61 -13.07 1.06
CA LEU A 394 7.55 -14.19 0.98
C LEU A 394 6.88 -15.49 0.49
N LEU A 395 5.62 -15.69 0.89
CA LEU A 395 4.78 -16.80 0.44
C LEU A 395 4.14 -16.55 -0.94
N GLY A 396 4.40 -15.42 -1.58
CA GLY A 396 3.87 -15.06 -2.90
C GLY A 396 2.34 -15.05 -2.96
N LEU A 397 1.69 -14.62 -1.88
CA LEU A 397 0.24 -14.48 -1.83
C LEU A 397 -0.20 -13.20 -2.55
N SER A 398 -1.32 -13.29 -3.25
CA SER A 398 -1.99 -12.16 -3.90
C SER A 398 -3.27 -11.80 -3.17
N ARG A 399 -3.87 -10.64 -3.50
CA ARG A 399 -5.15 -10.19 -2.91
C ARG A 399 -5.14 -10.16 -1.37
N VAL A 400 -3.98 -9.84 -0.81
CA VAL A 400 -3.74 -9.82 0.64
C VAL A 400 -4.61 -8.74 1.29
N ARG A 401 -5.38 -9.15 2.28
CA ARG A 401 -6.26 -8.29 3.08
C ARG A 401 -6.20 -8.71 4.55
N ARG A 402 -6.75 -7.89 5.44
CA ARG A 402 -6.80 -8.24 6.87
C ARG A 402 -7.72 -9.45 7.12
N LEU A 403 -7.36 -10.22 8.13
CA LEU A 403 -8.22 -11.27 8.66
C LEU A 403 -9.28 -10.64 9.59
N LEU A 404 -10.52 -11.13 9.53
CA LEU A 404 -11.65 -10.57 10.29
C LEU A 404 -12.08 -11.55 11.39
N SER A 405 -12.42 -11.05 12.59
CA SER A 405 -12.90 -11.87 13.71
C SER A 405 -14.28 -12.51 13.44
N ASP A 406 -15.22 -11.77 12.83
CA ASP A 406 -16.55 -12.26 12.46
C ASP A 406 -17.12 -11.55 11.21
N PHE A 407 -18.07 -12.19 10.52
CA PHE A 407 -18.68 -11.69 9.27
C PHE A 407 -19.92 -10.82 9.49
N ASN A 408 -20.45 -10.73 10.72
CA ASN A 408 -21.81 -10.26 10.98
C ASN A 408 -22.02 -9.28 12.15
N VAL A 409 -20.98 -8.78 12.82
CA VAL A 409 -21.12 -7.73 13.85
C VAL A 409 -19.90 -6.82 13.79
N ASP A 410 -20.07 -5.54 14.11
CA ASP A 410 -19.10 -4.44 13.99
C ASP A 410 -17.62 -4.86 14.16
N GLU A 411 -16.83 -4.53 13.14
CA GLU A 411 -15.51 -5.07 12.80
C GLU A 411 -14.45 -4.91 13.91
N GLU A 412 -14.13 -5.98 14.64
CA GLU A 412 -12.83 -6.09 15.32
C GLU A 412 -11.83 -6.79 14.40
N GLU A 413 -10.86 -6.02 13.90
CA GLU A 413 -9.74 -6.51 13.13
C GLU A 413 -8.82 -7.35 14.00
N VAL A 414 -8.52 -8.58 13.59
CA VAL A 414 -7.54 -9.42 14.28
C VAL A 414 -6.14 -9.20 13.73
N ILE A 415 -5.14 -9.55 14.53
CA ILE A 415 -3.74 -9.59 14.09
C ILE A 415 -3.61 -10.74 13.09
N GLY A 416 -3.60 -10.42 11.79
CA GLY A 416 -3.48 -11.42 10.73
C GLY A 416 -3.83 -10.92 9.34
N ARG A 417 -3.52 -11.76 8.35
CA ARG A 417 -3.83 -11.53 6.94
C ARG A 417 -4.48 -12.76 6.32
N GLN A 418 -5.16 -12.54 5.21
CA GLN A 418 -5.60 -13.59 4.30
C GLN A 418 -5.26 -13.19 2.86
N GLY A 419 -4.90 -14.17 2.04
CA GLY A 419 -4.55 -13.97 0.64
C GLY A 419 -4.74 -15.24 -0.18
N GLU A 420 -4.49 -15.14 -1.48
CA GLU A 420 -4.65 -16.25 -2.42
C GLU A 420 -3.33 -16.62 -3.10
N LEU A 421 -3.03 -17.92 -3.15
CA LEU A 421 -1.97 -18.46 -3.98
C LEU A 421 -2.31 -18.27 -5.47
N PRO A 422 -1.30 -18.04 -6.34
CA PRO A 422 -1.52 -17.85 -7.78
C PRO A 422 -2.18 -19.06 -8.46
N LYS A 423 -1.94 -20.26 -7.94
CA LYS A 423 -2.53 -21.53 -8.37
C LYS A 423 -2.91 -22.36 -7.16
N THR A 424 -3.93 -23.19 -7.31
CA THR A 424 -4.26 -24.21 -6.31
C THR A 424 -3.14 -25.25 -6.27
N VAL A 425 -2.72 -25.61 -5.05
CA VAL A 425 -1.67 -26.61 -4.74
C VAL A 425 -2.20 -27.55 -3.65
N THR A 426 -1.51 -28.65 -3.37
CA THR A 426 -1.83 -29.47 -2.19
C THR A 426 -1.34 -28.79 -0.91
N LEU A 427 -1.89 -29.19 0.25
CA LEU A 427 -1.40 -28.72 1.54
C LEU A 427 0.07 -29.11 1.75
N GLU A 428 0.48 -30.31 1.31
CA GLU A 428 1.88 -30.73 1.36
C GLU A 428 2.81 -29.80 0.55
N GLU A 429 2.43 -29.47 -0.68
CA GLU A 429 3.19 -28.53 -1.52
C GLU A 429 3.32 -27.16 -0.86
N PHE A 430 2.25 -26.68 -0.22
CA PHE A 430 2.26 -25.42 0.50
C PHE A 430 3.13 -25.48 1.77
N VAL A 431 3.04 -26.56 2.57
CA VAL A 431 3.91 -26.79 3.73
C VAL A 431 5.39 -26.80 3.31
N ASN A 432 5.73 -27.48 2.22
CA ASN A 432 7.09 -27.49 1.68
C ASN A 432 7.56 -26.11 1.20
N LYS A 433 6.64 -25.26 0.73
CA LYS A 433 6.94 -23.85 0.44
C LYS A 433 7.23 -23.08 1.73
N VAL A 434 6.40 -23.22 2.77
CA VAL A 434 6.60 -22.58 4.08
C VAL A 434 7.95 -22.99 4.69
N LYS A 435 8.28 -24.28 4.70
CA LYS A 435 9.57 -24.80 5.18
C LYS A 435 10.76 -24.14 4.49
N ARG A 436 10.70 -24.01 3.15
CA ARG A 436 11.79 -23.39 2.37
C ARG A 436 11.91 -21.89 2.65
N VAL A 437 10.79 -21.18 2.68
CA VAL A 437 10.76 -19.73 2.92
C VAL A 437 11.28 -19.38 4.31
N LEU A 438 10.89 -20.16 5.32
CA LEU A 438 11.27 -19.93 6.71
C LEU A 438 12.55 -20.67 7.12
N ASN A 439 13.16 -21.41 6.19
CA ASN A 439 14.33 -22.26 6.42
C ASN A 439 14.15 -23.20 7.64
N LEU A 440 12.97 -23.84 7.72
CA LEU A 440 12.60 -24.75 8.80
C LEU A 440 12.81 -26.21 8.38
N LYS A 441 13.39 -26.97 9.29
CA LYS A 441 13.61 -28.42 9.13
C LYS A 441 12.35 -29.21 9.41
N THR A 442 11.57 -28.84 10.43
CA THR A 442 10.29 -29.47 10.77
C THR A 442 9.16 -28.44 10.88
N ILE A 443 7.92 -28.88 10.61
CA ILE A 443 6.69 -28.09 10.75
C ILE A 443 5.59 -29.06 11.20
N LYS A 444 4.69 -28.60 12.07
CA LYS A 444 3.52 -29.37 12.49
C LYS A 444 2.32 -29.00 11.62
N VAL A 445 1.55 -30.00 11.21
CA VAL A 445 0.41 -29.81 10.31
C VAL A 445 -0.81 -30.52 10.87
N ILE A 446 -1.95 -29.85 10.79
CA ILE A 446 -3.28 -30.39 11.06
C ILE A 446 -4.05 -30.34 9.74
N GLY A 447 -4.62 -31.48 9.33
CA GLY A 447 -5.41 -31.59 8.10
C GLY A 447 -4.90 -32.68 7.16
N ASP A 448 -5.66 -32.93 6.10
CA ASP A 448 -5.28 -33.82 5.01
C ASP A 448 -4.21 -33.15 4.13
N LEU A 449 -3.07 -33.81 3.92
CA LEU A 449 -1.96 -33.28 3.12
C LEU A 449 -2.29 -33.15 1.63
N GLU A 450 -3.24 -33.93 1.14
CA GLU A 450 -3.69 -33.89 -0.26
C GLU A 450 -4.77 -32.84 -0.52
N ARG A 451 -5.26 -32.13 0.51
CA ARG A 451 -6.33 -31.14 0.32
C ARG A 451 -5.89 -30.04 -0.66
N PRO A 452 -6.80 -29.51 -1.49
CA PRO A 452 -6.53 -28.32 -2.28
C PRO A 452 -6.41 -27.09 -1.37
N VAL A 453 -5.41 -26.26 -1.65
CA VAL A 453 -5.14 -25.00 -0.98
C VAL A 453 -5.00 -23.90 -2.03
N LYS A 454 -5.82 -22.86 -1.91
CA LYS A 454 -5.71 -21.62 -2.67
C LYS A 454 -5.80 -20.40 -1.76
N SER A 455 -6.77 -20.38 -0.84
CA SER A 455 -6.99 -19.32 0.15
C SER A 455 -6.18 -19.61 1.41
N VAL A 456 -5.33 -18.69 1.83
CA VAL A 456 -4.42 -18.84 2.98
C VAL A 456 -4.71 -17.72 3.96
N GLY A 457 -5.06 -18.08 5.19
CA GLY A 457 -5.01 -17.18 6.34
C GLY A 457 -3.67 -17.32 7.04
N LEU A 458 -3.15 -16.23 7.63
CA LEU A 458 -1.93 -16.29 8.41
C LEU A 458 -1.92 -15.27 9.56
N CYS A 459 -1.22 -15.64 10.63
CA CYS A 459 -0.82 -14.78 11.73
C CYS A 459 0.55 -15.24 12.23
N THR A 460 1.59 -14.41 12.11
CA THR A 460 2.90 -14.68 12.71
C THR A 460 2.80 -14.74 14.24
N GLY A 461 3.73 -15.45 14.89
CA GLY A 461 3.71 -15.65 16.34
C GLY A 461 2.54 -16.54 16.80
N SER A 462 2.02 -16.27 18.00
CA SER A 462 0.98 -17.08 18.67
C SER A 462 -0.45 -16.77 18.18
N GLY A 463 -0.76 -17.07 16.92
CA GLY A 463 -2.05 -16.79 16.29
C GLY A 463 -3.13 -17.86 16.43
N GLY A 464 -2.92 -18.90 17.26
CA GLY A 464 -3.86 -20.04 17.40
C GLY A 464 -5.31 -19.65 17.71
N ALA A 465 -5.53 -18.54 18.43
CA ALA A 465 -6.86 -18.00 18.71
C ALA A 465 -7.64 -17.59 17.44
N TYR A 466 -6.94 -17.32 16.32
CA TYR A 466 -7.53 -16.86 15.06
C TYR A 466 -7.83 -17.99 14.07
N ILE A 467 -7.62 -19.26 14.42
CA ILE A 467 -7.96 -20.42 13.57
C ILE A 467 -9.44 -20.38 13.15
N GLU A 468 -10.34 -20.07 14.08
CA GLU A 468 -11.78 -20.00 13.79
C GLU A 468 -12.12 -18.80 12.90
N ALA A 469 -11.42 -17.66 13.09
CA ALA A 469 -11.54 -16.50 12.21
C ALA A 469 -11.13 -16.86 10.78
N ALA A 470 -9.99 -17.53 10.59
CA ALA A 470 -9.53 -18.01 9.28
C ALA A 470 -10.53 -18.96 8.61
N ARG A 471 -11.08 -19.91 9.37
CA ARG A 471 -12.11 -20.83 8.88
C ARG A 471 -13.36 -20.08 8.40
N ARG A 472 -13.87 -19.14 9.20
CA ARG A 472 -15.02 -18.29 8.84
C ARG A 472 -14.73 -17.45 7.61
N ASN A 473 -13.48 -17.01 7.45
CA ASN A 473 -13.01 -16.25 6.29
C ASN A 473 -12.85 -17.08 5.01
N GLY A 474 -13.19 -18.37 5.05
CA GLY A 474 -13.07 -19.25 3.88
C GLY A 474 -11.60 -19.49 3.52
N CYS A 475 -10.69 -19.47 4.49
CA CYS A 475 -9.32 -19.91 4.27
C CYS A 475 -9.29 -21.44 4.15
N ASP A 476 -8.53 -21.93 3.17
CA ASP A 476 -8.28 -23.37 3.05
C ASP A 476 -7.29 -23.84 4.13
N VAL A 477 -6.33 -22.99 4.48
CA VAL A 477 -5.33 -23.27 5.51
C VAL A 477 -5.05 -22.02 6.33
N PHE A 478 -4.71 -22.21 7.60
CA PHE A 478 -4.21 -21.15 8.47
C PHE A 478 -2.76 -21.41 8.88
N LEU A 479 -1.86 -20.48 8.59
CA LEU A 479 -0.45 -20.54 8.97
C LEU A 479 -0.20 -19.68 10.21
N THR A 480 0.37 -20.27 11.25
CA THR A 480 0.74 -19.55 12.48
C THR A 480 1.87 -20.26 13.24
N GLY A 481 2.20 -19.77 14.43
CA GLY A 481 3.03 -20.45 15.42
C GLY A 481 2.24 -20.79 16.70
N GLU A 482 2.79 -21.70 17.50
CA GLU A 482 2.33 -22.01 18.86
C GLU A 482 0.87 -22.45 18.98
N VAL A 483 0.45 -23.37 18.11
CA VAL A 483 -0.91 -23.90 18.17
C VAL A 483 -1.06 -24.78 19.42
N ARG A 484 -1.97 -24.40 20.32
CA ARG A 484 -2.23 -25.15 21.55
C ARG A 484 -2.97 -26.44 21.23
N TYR A 485 -2.83 -27.44 22.09
CA TYR A 485 -3.45 -28.76 21.89
C TYR A 485 -4.97 -28.67 21.62
N HIS A 486 -5.72 -27.93 22.44
CA HIS A 486 -7.17 -27.79 22.28
C HIS A 486 -7.57 -26.99 21.04
N GLU A 487 -6.75 -26.02 20.61
CA GLU A 487 -6.94 -25.31 19.35
C GLU A 487 -6.76 -26.27 18.18
N GLY A 488 -5.76 -27.15 18.25
CA GLY A 488 -5.53 -28.18 17.25
C GLY A 488 -6.62 -29.24 17.17
N ILE A 489 -7.18 -29.65 18.32
CA ILE A 489 -8.37 -30.53 18.36
C ILE A 489 -9.56 -29.86 17.68
N LYS A 490 -9.84 -28.59 18.01
CA LYS A 490 -10.92 -27.83 17.38
C LYS A 490 -10.72 -27.68 15.87
N ALA A 491 -9.48 -27.44 15.42
CA ALA A 491 -9.14 -27.39 14.00
C ALA A 491 -9.47 -28.73 13.30
N LYS A 492 -9.13 -29.88 13.91
CA LYS A 492 -9.49 -31.20 13.39
C LYS A 492 -11.00 -31.41 13.31
N GLU A 493 -11.74 -31.11 14.38
CA GLU A 493 -13.20 -31.30 14.42
C GLU A 493 -13.95 -30.40 13.42
N THR A 494 -13.39 -29.23 13.13
CA THR A 494 -13.96 -28.27 12.16
C THR A 494 -13.41 -28.43 10.75
N ASN A 495 -12.57 -29.45 10.51
CA ASN A 495 -11.88 -29.71 9.24
C ASN A 495 -11.09 -28.49 8.69
N MET A 496 -10.57 -27.65 9.59
CA MET A 496 -9.71 -26.53 9.24
C MET A 496 -8.26 -27.00 9.18
N ALA A 497 -7.59 -26.81 8.04
CA ALA A 497 -6.17 -27.11 7.96
C ALA A 497 -5.35 -26.01 8.64
N VAL A 498 -4.35 -26.41 9.42
CA VAL A 498 -3.49 -25.50 10.17
C VAL A 498 -2.04 -25.93 10.01
N ILE A 499 -1.18 -24.95 9.77
CA ILE A 499 0.27 -25.11 9.77
C ILE A 499 0.80 -24.36 10.99
N ASP A 500 1.45 -25.09 11.89
CA ASP A 500 2.22 -24.52 13.00
C ASP A 500 3.71 -24.59 12.63
N ALA A 501 4.23 -23.43 12.24
CA ALA A 501 5.62 -23.22 11.83
C ALA A 501 6.49 -22.65 12.98
N GLY A 502 6.01 -22.72 14.23
CA GLY A 502 6.72 -22.24 15.40
C GLY A 502 6.73 -20.72 15.54
N HIS A 503 6.92 -20.25 16.78
CA HIS A 503 7.00 -18.82 17.11
C HIS A 503 8.20 -18.18 16.39
N PHE A 504 9.41 -18.65 16.71
CA PHE A 504 10.65 -18.18 16.10
C PHE A 504 10.61 -18.26 14.56
N GLY A 505 10.17 -19.39 14.02
CA GLY A 505 10.10 -19.60 12.57
C GLY A 505 9.24 -18.59 11.83
N THR A 506 8.13 -18.13 12.46
CA THR A 506 7.22 -17.18 11.83
C THR A 506 7.56 -15.72 12.09
N GLU A 507 8.40 -15.41 13.08
CA GLU A 507 8.71 -14.03 13.48
C GLU A 507 10.16 -13.61 13.27
N TRP A 508 11.09 -14.53 13.03
CA TRP A 508 12.48 -14.18 12.69
C TRP A 508 12.59 -13.22 11.49
N ILE A 509 11.61 -13.29 10.57
CA ILE A 509 11.48 -12.38 9.42
C ILE A 509 11.34 -10.90 9.81
N PHE A 510 10.97 -10.60 11.07
CA PHE A 510 10.95 -9.25 11.63
C PHE A 510 12.28 -8.55 11.46
N VAL A 511 13.39 -9.23 11.76
CA VAL A 511 14.72 -8.62 11.79
C VAL A 511 15.06 -8.05 10.42
N GLU A 512 14.86 -8.84 9.36
CA GLU A 512 15.08 -8.39 7.98
C GLU A 512 14.07 -7.31 7.56
N ASN A 513 12.78 -7.53 7.82
CA ASN A 513 11.72 -6.62 7.39
C ASN A 513 11.86 -5.23 8.02
N PHE A 514 12.04 -5.19 9.33
CA PHE A 514 12.14 -3.95 10.08
C PHE A 514 13.46 -3.25 9.79
N ALA A 515 14.60 -3.96 9.72
CA ALA A 515 15.89 -3.36 9.39
C ALA A 515 15.86 -2.71 8.00
N ARG A 516 15.38 -3.41 6.98
CA ARG A 516 15.26 -2.87 5.62
C ARG A 516 14.40 -1.60 5.57
N ARG A 517 13.25 -1.63 6.26
CA ARG A 517 12.36 -0.46 6.36
C ARG A 517 13.00 0.70 7.08
N LEU A 518 13.73 0.42 8.15
CA LEU A 518 14.43 1.44 8.92
C LEU A 518 15.56 2.05 8.09
N GLU A 519 16.38 1.23 7.42
CA GLU A 519 17.43 1.66 6.48
C GLU A 519 16.89 2.61 5.40
N ASP A 520 15.79 2.22 4.76
CA ASP A 520 15.12 3.04 3.73
C ASP A 520 14.69 4.42 4.26
N LEU A 521 14.30 4.49 5.54
CA LEU A 521 13.76 5.71 6.15
C LEU A 521 14.84 6.61 6.77
N VAL A 522 15.93 6.04 7.30
CA VAL A 522 17.03 6.81 7.91
C VAL A 522 17.99 7.40 6.88
N GLU A 523 17.99 6.89 5.64
CA GLU A 523 18.71 7.45 4.48
C GLU A 523 20.21 7.68 4.76
N GLY A 524 20.84 6.75 5.48
CA GLY A 524 22.27 6.82 5.82
C GLY A 524 22.63 7.82 6.92
N LYS A 525 21.64 8.48 7.57
CA LYS A 525 21.89 9.29 8.78
C LYS A 525 22.15 8.43 10.02
N VAL A 526 21.64 7.21 10.01
CA VAL A 526 21.80 6.21 11.08
C VAL A 526 22.28 4.92 10.43
N GLU A 527 23.31 4.31 10.99
CA GLU A 527 23.75 2.97 10.60
C GLU A 527 22.83 1.94 11.25
N VAL A 528 22.22 1.09 10.42
CA VAL A 528 21.28 0.06 10.87
C VAL A 528 21.93 -1.31 10.71
N PHE A 529 21.84 -2.12 11.74
CA PHE A 529 22.33 -3.48 11.76
C PHE A 529 21.15 -4.43 11.97
N ALA A 530 21.10 -5.50 11.19
CA ALA A 530 20.24 -6.64 11.46
C ALA A 530 21.02 -7.66 12.31
N SER A 531 20.47 -8.03 13.46
CA SER A 531 21.09 -9.00 14.36
C SER A 531 21.30 -10.34 13.66
N LYS A 532 22.50 -10.91 13.85
CA LYS A 532 22.84 -12.25 13.35
C LYS A 532 22.60 -13.33 14.39
N VAL A 533 22.31 -12.92 15.63
CA VAL A 533 22.05 -13.81 16.76
C VAL A 533 20.66 -14.42 16.61
N LYS A 534 20.62 -15.68 16.17
CA LYS A 534 19.40 -16.48 16.08
C LYS A 534 19.25 -17.32 17.33
N VAL A 535 18.25 -17.01 18.15
CA VAL A 535 17.95 -17.78 19.37
C VAL A 535 16.59 -18.44 19.22
N ASP A 536 16.56 -19.65 18.66
CA ASP A 536 15.43 -20.54 18.87
C ASP A 536 15.72 -21.34 20.15
N PRO A 537 14.89 -21.22 21.21
CA PRO A 537 15.12 -21.95 22.46
C PRO A 537 14.87 -23.46 22.33
N PHE A 538 14.33 -23.93 21.19
CA PHE A 538 14.01 -25.33 20.95
C PHE A 538 15.02 -25.98 20.01
N ASP A 539 15.77 -26.95 20.53
CA ASP A 539 16.53 -27.87 19.70
C ASP A 539 15.61 -28.91 19.06
N GLU A 540 15.77 -29.12 17.75
CA GLU A 540 15.12 -30.22 17.07
C GLU A 540 15.91 -31.52 17.28
N VAL A 541 15.23 -32.53 17.83
CA VAL A 541 15.76 -33.89 17.90
C VAL A 541 15.17 -34.69 16.74
N LEU A 542 16.03 -35.09 15.80
CA LEU A 542 15.66 -35.88 14.60
C LEU A 542 15.46 -37.36 14.91
#